data_AF-A0A6P4CDC7-F1
#
_entry.id   AF-A0A6P4CDC7-F1
#
_cell.length_a   1.000
_cell.length_b   1.000
_cell.length_c   1.000
_cell.angle_alpha   90.00
_cell.angle_beta   90.00
_cell.angle_gamma   90.00
#
_symmetry.space_group_name_H-M   'P 1'
#
loop_
_entity.id
_entity.type
_entity.pdbx_description
1 polymer ?
#
loop_
_entity_poly.entity_id
_entity_poly.type
_entity_poly.pdbx_seq_one_letter_code
_entity_poly.pdbx_strand_id
1 'polypeptide(L)'
;MESQLDLYGLELLNSINCTGLPPHKLILKVSVLVMLLRNIDQSNCLCNGTRLQVRKLGNYVIECEVLTGNNVGHIALIPRMNMVPINGTVPIRFQRIQFPIIVSFAMTINKSQGQTLSHVGLYLTKPVFTHGQLYVAISRVKSKRGLKVLLMNHVGMSANSTINVLYREVFEKIGF
;
A
#
# COMPACT_ATOMS: atom_id res chain seq x y z
N MET A 1 -0.32 -27.34 -32.91
CA MET A 1 0.01 -25.96 -32.50
C MET A 1 0.04 -25.97 -30.99
N GLU A 2 1.21 -26.23 -30.39
CA GLU A 2 1.41 -25.97 -28.96
C GLU A 2 1.10 -24.49 -28.75
N SER A 3 0.17 -24.23 -27.85
CA SER A 3 -0.22 -22.85 -27.59
C SER A 3 0.98 -22.15 -26.96
N GLN A 4 1.25 -20.88 -27.29
CA GLN A 4 2.32 -20.11 -26.61
C GLN A 4 2.19 -20.09 -25.07
N LEU A 5 1.06 -20.55 -24.52
CA LEU A 5 0.79 -20.74 -23.10
C LEU A 5 1.55 -21.93 -22.50
N ASP A 6 1.86 -22.98 -23.27
CA ASP A 6 2.59 -24.16 -22.78
C ASP A 6 4.08 -23.83 -22.48
N LEU A 7 4.60 -22.73 -23.05
CA LEU A 7 5.94 -22.21 -22.76
C LEU A 7 6.03 -21.58 -21.35
N TYR A 8 4.90 -21.16 -20.79
CA TYR A 8 4.84 -20.43 -19.53
C TYR A 8 4.23 -21.32 -18.46
N GLY A 9 5.09 -22.14 -17.84
CA GLY A 9 4.69 -23.05 -16.76
C GLY A 9 4.00 -22.33 -15.59
N LEU A 10 3.17 -23.09 -14.86
CA LEU A 10 2.42 -22.60 -13.69
C LEU A 10 3.34 -21.96 -12.64
N GLU A 11 4.56 -22.45 -12.50
CA GLU A 11 5.58 -21.91 -11.60
C GLU A 11 5.95 -20.46 -11.94
N LEU A 12 6.06 -20.11 -13.22
CA LEU A 12 6.31 -18.74 -13.66
C LEU A 12 5.10 -17.86 -13.33
N LEU A 13 3.88 -18.33 -13.61
CA LEU A 13 2.66 -17.57 -13.30
C LEU A 13 2.51 -17.32 -11.79
N ASN A 14 2.94 -18.28 -10.97
CA ASN A 14 2.93 -18.19 -9.52
C ASN A 14 4.03 -17.27 -8.96
N SER A 15 5.17 -17.15 -9.66
CA SER A 15 6.28 -16.27 -9.26
C SER A 15 6.06 -14.80 -9.63
N ILE A 16 5.16 -14.48 -10.57
CA ILE A 16 4.84 -13.10 -10.94
C ILE A 16 4.26 -12.35 -9.74
N ASN A 17 5.02 -11.35 -9.28
CA ASN A 17 4.62 -10.34 -8.31
C ASN A 17 4.69 -8.96 -8.98
N CYS A 18 3.53 -8.38 -9.28
CA CYS A 18 3.43 -7.09 -9.93
C CYS A 18 2.42 -6.18 -9.24
N THR A 19 2.52 -4.88 -9.50
CA THR A 19 1.70 -3.87 -8.85
C THR A 19 0.21 -4.10 -9.10
N GLY A 20 -0.57 -4.10 -8.02
CA GLY A 20 -2.03 -4.27 -8.09
C GLY A 20 -2.51 -5.72 -8.14
N LEU A 21 -1.59 -6.69 -7.99
CA LEU A 21 -1.91 -8.09 -7.75
C LEU A 21 -1.39 -8.54 -6.38
N PRO A 22 -2.21 -9.27 -5.58
CA PRO A 22 -1.71 -9.94 -4.39
C PRO A 22 -0.76 -11.07 -4.79
N PRO A 23 0.17 -11.49 -3.90
CA PRO A 23 1.05 -12.61 -4.15
C PRO A 23 0.25 -13.90 -4.40
N HIS A 24 0.82 -14.83 -5.18
CA HIS A 24 0.20 -16.15 -5.41
C HIS A 24 -0.10 -16.84 -4.08
N LYS A 25 0.91 -16.91 -3.20
CA LYS A 25 0.79 -17.42 -1.84
C LYS A 25 0.61 -16.27 -0.87
N LEU A 26 -0.63 -16.08 -0.41
CA LEU A 26 -0.98 -15.08 0.60
C LEU A 26 -1.08 -15.76 1.97
N ILE A 27 -0.16 -15.46 2.88
CA ILE A 27 -0.12 -16.02 4.25
C ILE A 27 -0.59 -14.92 5.20
N LEU A 28 -1.63 -15.21 5.98
CA LEU A 28 -2.25 -14.27 6.92
C LEU A 28 -2.41 -14.91 8.29
N LYS A 29 -2.53 -14.06 9.31
CA LYS A 29 -2.89 -14.44 10.67
C LYS A 29 -3.99 -13.50 11.17
N VAL A 30 -4.82 -13.98 12.09
CA VAL A 30 -5.74 -13.10 12.83
C VAL A 30 -4.95 -11.95 13.49
N SER A 31 -5.55 -10.77 13.48
CA SER A 31 -5.02 -9.49 13.95
C SER A 31 -3.98 -8.82 13.04
N VAL A 32 -3.59 -9.45 11.92
CA VAL A 32 -2.66 -8.81 10.96
C VAL A 32 -3.33 -7.64 10.24
N LEU A 33 -2.55 -6.58 10.01
CA LEU A 33 -2.98 -5.44 9.22
C LEU A 33 -2.85 -5.74 7.73
N VAL A 34 -3.90 -5.47 6.98
CA VAL A 34 -3.94 -5.62 5.52
C VAL A 34 -4.46 -4.34 4.87
N MET A 35 -4.23 -4.20 3.57
CA MET A 35 -4.72 -3.10 2.75
C MET A 35 -5.41 -3.64 1.51
N LEU A 36 -6.55 -3.06 1.16
CA LEU A 36 -7.24 -3.38 -0.09
C LEU A 36 -6.46 -2.91 -1.31
N LEU A 37 -6.37 -3.77 -2.33
CA LEU A 37 -5.72 -3.50 -3.61
C LEU A 37 -6.71 -3.01 -4.68
N ARG A 38 -8.01 -3.24 -4.47
CA ARG A 38 -9.08 -2.93 -5.42
C ARG A 38 -10.25 -2.27 -4.71
N ASN A 39 -11.02 -1.52 -5.49
CA ASN A 39 -12.33 -1.04 -5.06
C ASN A 39 -13.27 -2.24 -5.09
N ILE A 40 -13.86 -2.56 -3.94
CA ILE A 40 -14.90 -3.60 -3.81
C ILE A 40 -16.26 -2.92 -3.78
N ASP A 41 -16.41 -1.96 -2.87
CA ASP A 41 -17.65 -1.24 -2.64
C ASP A 41 -17.33 0.18 -2.20
N GLN A 42 -17.47 1.12 -3.14
CA GLN A 42 -17.16 2.52 -2.89
C GLN A 42 -18.20 3.18 -1.99
N SER A 43 -19.46 2.73 -2.04
CA SER A 43 -20.53 3.26 -1.20
C SER A 43 -20.26 2.98 0.28
N ASN A 44 -19.68 1.81 0.58
CA ASN A 44 -19.25 1.41 1.91
C ASN A 44 -17.77 1.71 2.21
N CYS A 45 -17.14 2.62 1.47
CA CYS A 45 -15.74 3.04 1.67
C CYS A 45 -14.69 1.90 1.61
N LEU A 46 -15.01 0.77 0.96
CA LEU A 46 -14.11 -0.35 0.71
C LEU A 46 -13.37 -0.15 -0.62
N CYS A 47 -12.47 0.82 -0.61
CA CYS A 47 -11.68 1.25 -1.76
C CYS A 47 -10.22 0.78 -1.68
N ASN A 48 -9.50 0.87 -2.80
CA ASN A 48 -8.06 0.66 -2.84
C ASN A 48 -7.36 1.58 -1.84
N GLY A 49 -6.53 1.00 -0.97
CA GLY A 49 -5.83 1.71 0.09
C GLY A 49 -6.52 1.66 1.46
N THR A 50 -7.79 1.23 1.54
CA THR A 50 -8.47 1.05 2.83
C THR A 50 -7.72 0.03 3.66
N ARG A 51 -7.34 0.42 4.88
CA ARG A 51 -6.66 -0.45 5.84
C ARG A 51 -7.69 -1.22 6.65
N LEU A 52 -7.36 -2.48 6.86
CA LEU A 52 -8.21 -3.44 7.54
C LEU A 52 -7.38 -4.22 8.56
N GLN A 53 -8.00 -4.65 9.65
CA GLN A 53 -7.44 -5.66 10.55
C GLN A 53 -8.19 -6.98 10.35
N VAL A 54 -7.45 -8.06 10.11
CA VAL A 54 -8.05 -9.39 10.00
C VAL A 54 -8.62 -9.80 11.35
N ARG A 55 -9.93 -10.09 11.40
CA ARG A 55 -10.62 -10.61 12.59
C ARG A 55 -10.80 -12.12 12.52
N LYS A 56 -11.15 -12.66 11.35
CA LYS A 56 -11.36 -14.10 11.15
C LYS A 56 -10.96 -14.52 9.73
N LEU A 57 -10.34 -15.70 9.63
CA LEU A 57 -9.98 -16.33 8.36
C LEU A 57 -10.99 -17.45 8.08
N GLY A 58 -11.91 -17.21 7.14
CA GLY A 58 -12.81 -18.23 6.62
C GLY A 58 -12.26 -18.88 5.35
N ASN A 59 -12.92 -19.95 4.89
CA ASN A 59 -12.52 -20.67 3.68
C ASN A 59 -12.71 -19.84 2.40
N TYR A 60 -13.77 -19.03 2.35
CA TYR A 60 -14.18 -18.26 1.16
C TYR A 60 -14.15 -16.75 1.35
N VAL A 61 -14.27 -16.28 2.60
CA VAL A 61 -14.28 -14.86 2.96
C VAL A 61 -13.34 -14.62 4.14
N ILE A 62 -12.73 -13.44 4.16
CA ILE A 62 -11.95 -12.96 5.30
C ILE A 62 -12.75 -11.85 5.96
N GLU A 63 -12.97 -11.98 7.27
CA GLU A 63 -13.61 -10.95 8.06
C GLU A 63 -12.56 -9.96 8.53
N CYS A 64 -12.81 -8.68 8.26
CA CYS A 64 -11.89 -7.59 8.45
C CYS A 64 -12.59 -6.41 9.11
N GLU A 65 -11.95 -5.77 10.09
CA GLU A 65 -12.42 -4.50 10.62
C GLU A 65 -11.75 -3.33 9.90
N VAL A 66 -12.53 -2.31 9.54
CA VAL A 66 -12.03 -1.11 8.87
C VAL A 66 -11.29 -0.20 9.84
N LEU A 67 -10.06 0.18 9.50
CA LEU A 67 -9.18 1.01 10.33
C LEU A 67 -9.04 2.46 9.84
N THR A 68 -9.47 2.75 8.62
CA THR A 68 -9.28 4.06 7.98
C THR A 68 -10.51 4.45 7.17
N GLY A 69 -10.84 5.74 7.15
CA GLY A 69 -11.95 6.30 6.36
C GLY A 69 -13.17 6.62 7.22
N ASN A 70 -14.32 6.74 6.59
CA ASN A 70 -15.56 7.11 7.29
C ASN A 70 -16.20 5.94 8.04
N ASN A 71 -15.89 4.70 7.63
CA ASN A 71 -16.51 3.49 8.16
C ASN A 71 -15.60 2.77 9.18
N VAL A 72 -14.76 3.50 9.91
CA VAL A 72 -13.86 2.91 10.92
C VAL A 72 -14.68 2.12 11.95
N GLY A 73 -14.21 0.92 12.29
CA GLY A 73 -14.88 0.01 13.22
C GLY A 73 -15.92 -0.90 12.57
N HIS A 74 -16.34 -0.66 11.32
CA HIS A 74 -17.24 -1.58 10.63
C HIS A 74 -16.54 -2.88 10.24
N ILE A 75 -17.31 -3.97 10.26
CA ILE A 75 -16.90 -5.28 9.77
C ILE A 75 -17.19 -5.39 8.27
N ALA A 76 -16.15 -5.73 7.51
CA ALA A 76 -16.18 -5.99 6.09
C ALA A 76 -15.83 -7.45 5.81
N LEU A 77 -16.62 -8.09 4.93
CA LEU A 77 -16.34 -9.42 4.43
C LEU A 77 -15.63 -9.32 3.09
N ILE A 78 -14.41 -9.82 3.02
CA ILE A 78 -13.55 -9.72 1.84
C ILE A 78 -13.57 -11.04 1.08
N PRO A 79 -14.24 -11.14 -0.07
CA PRO A 79 -14.21 -12.34 -0.92
C PRO A 79 -12.96 -12.37 -1.81
N ARG A 80 -12.72 -13.52 -2.44
CA ARG A 80 -11.78 -13.60 -3.57
C ARG A 80 -12.39 -12.94 -4.80
N MET A 81 -11.55 -12.34 -5.64
CA MET A 81 -11.97 -11.76 -6.91
C MET A 81 -10.95 -12.02 -8.01
N ASN A 82 -11.44 -11.90 -9.24
CA ASN A 82 -10.64 -11.91 -10.45
C ASN A 82 -9.84 -10.62 -10.58
N MET A 83 -8.53 -10.71 -10.72
CA MET A 83 -7.66 -9.55 -10.90
C MET A 83 -6.69 -9.76 -12.06
N VAL A 84 -6.53 -8.70 -12.84
CA VAL A 84 -5.52 -8.57 -13.88
C VAL A 84 -4.40 -7.62 -13.44
N PRO A 85 -3.15 -7.80 -13.87
CA PRO A 85 -2.08 -6.83 -13.62
C PRO A 85 -2.51 -5.41 -14.04
N ILE A 86 -2.31 -4.40 -13.18
CA ILE A 86 -2.77 -3.02 -13.46
C ILE A 86 -1.87 -2.34 -14.48
N ASN A 87 -0.55 -2.50 -14.33
CA ASN A 87 0.47 -1.96 -15.23
C ASN A 87 1.73 -2.79 -15.03
N GLY A 88 2.22 -3.44 -16.08
CA GLY A 88 3.46 -4.18 -16.05
C GLY A 88 3.75 -4.80 -17.41
N THR A 89 5.01 -4.67 -17.82
CA THR A 89 5.77 -5.47 -18.79
C THR A 89 5.76 -6.95 -18.43
N VAL A 90 4.58 -7.52 -18.17
CA VAL A 90 4.43 -8.95 -17.98
C VAL A 90 4.33 -9.55 -19.38
N PRO A 91 5.17 -10.54 -19.73
CA PRO A 91 5.22 -11.08 -21.09
C PRO A 91 3.94 -11.79 -21.52
N ILE A 92 2.96 -11.94 -20.61
CA ILE A 92 1.76 -12.74 -20.78
C ILE A 92 0.56 -12.02 -20.15
N ARG A 93 -0.59 -12.11 -20.81
CA ARG A 93 -1.88 -11.74 -20.22
C ARG A 93 -2.40 -12.91 -19.40
N PHE A 94 -2.63 -12.69 -18.10
CA PHE A 94 -3.25 -13.67 -17.22
C PHE A 94 -4.13 -12.99 -16.17
N GLN A 95 -4.95 -13.79 -15.51
CA GLN A 95 -5.81 -13.36 -14.41
C GLN A 95 -5.52 -14.21 -13.18
N ARG A 96 -5.58 -13.61 -12.00
CA ARG A 96 -5.42 -14.28 -10.71
C ARG A 96 -6.68 -14.14 -9.88
N ILE A 97 -7.22 -15.27 -9.42
CA ILE A 97 -8.32 -15.30 -8.46
C ILE A 97 -7.73 -15.34 -7.06
N GLN A 98 -7.87 -14.24 -6.30
CA GLN A 98 -7.31 -14.15 -4.96
C GLN A 98 -8.05 -13.09 -4.14
N PHE A 99 -7.89 -13.10 -2.82
CA PHE A 99 -8.35 -12.00 -1.98
C PHE A 99 -7.62 -10.69 -2.38
N PRO A 100 -8.32 -9.58 -2.61
CA PRO A 100 -7.73 -8.33 -3.08
C PRO A 100 -7.06 -7.55 -1.94
N ILE A 101 -6.25 -8.23 -1.11
CA ILE A 101 -5.58 -7.67 0.06
C ILE A 101 -4.10 -8.03 0.06
N ILE A 102 -3.29 -7.16 0.68
CA ILE A 102 -1.88 -7.42 0.99
C ILE A 102 -1.59 -7.03 2.43
N VAL A 103 -0.66 -7.73 3.08
CA VAL A 103 -0.18 -7.35 4.41
C VAL A 103 0.40 -5.92 4.37
N SER A 104 -0.01 -5.08 5.32
CA SER A 104 0.31 -3.66 5.36
C SER A 104 0.77 -3.21 6.75
N PHE A 105 1.98 -3.64 7.11
CA PHE A 105 2.72 -3.07 8.25
C PHE A 105 3.25 -1.68 7.95
N ALA A 106 3.78 -1.50 6.74
CA ALA A 106 4.22 -0.24 6.19
C ALA A 106 3.36 0.14 4.98
N MET A 107 3.30 1.43 4.68
CA MET A 107 2.70 1.96 3.47
C MET A 107 3.65 3.00 2.86
N THR A 108 3.54 3.21 1.56
CA THR A 108 4.27 4.29 0.91
C THR A 108 3.65 5.63 1.29
N ILE A 109 4.45 6.70 1.25
CA ILE A 109 3.98 8.07 1.53
C ILE A 109 2.78 8.42 0.64
N ASN A 110 2.83 8.07 -0.64
CA ASN A 110 1.75 8.34 -1.58
C ASN A 110 0.43 7.66 -1.16
N LYS A 111 0.49 6.45 -0.60
CA LYS A 111 -0.70 5.74 -0.11
C LYS A 111 -1.24 6.29 1.21
N SER A 112 -0.41 7.02 1.97
CA SER A 112 -0.85 7.71 3.18
C SER A 112 -1.60 9.02 2.89
N GLN A 113 -1.54 9.54 1.65
CA GLN A 113 -2.17 10.80 1.28
C GLN A 113 -3.68 10.77 1.54
N GLY A 114 -4.19 11.84 2.18
CA GLY A 114 -5.60 11.93 2.57
C GLY A 114 -5.96 11.18 3.86
N GLN A 115 -5.05 10.39 4.43
CA GLN A 115 -5.28 9.72 5.71
C GLN A 115 -4.82 10.62 6.87
N THR A 116 -5.44 10.42 8.04
CA THR A 116 -5.00 11.01 9.30
C THR A 116 -4.68 9.88 10.28
N LEU A 117 -3.46 9.86 10.80
CA LEU A 117 -2.91 8.79 11.64
C LEU A 117 -2.51 9.33 13.02
N SER A 118 -2.67 8.51 14.07
CA SER A 118 -2.28 8.89 15.43
C SER A 118 -0.77 8.78 15.66
N HIS A 119 -0.17 7.68 15.15
CA HIS A 119 1.24 7.38 15.28
C HIS A 119 1.81 6.91 13.93
N VAL A 120 2.96 7.46 13.55
CA VAL A 120 3.64 7.19 12.28
C VAL A 120 5.14 7.07 12.52
N GLY A 121 5.72 5.96 12.07
CA GLY A 121 7.15 5.82 11.83
C GLY A 121 7.47 6.13 10.37
N LEU A 122 8.18 7.21 10.11
CA LEU A 122 8.69 7.56 8.79
C LEU A 122 10.10 7.00 8.62
N TYR A 123 10.26 6.00 7.76
CA TYR A 123 11.54 5.35 7.48
C TYR A 123 12.03 5.76 6.08
N LEU A 124 13.13 6.50 6.02
CA LEU A 124 13.71 7.01 4.77
C LEU A 124 15.14 6.48 4.62
N THR A 125 15.31 5.45 3.80
CA THR A 125 16.64 4.93 3.42
C THR A 125 17.30 5.74 2.32
N LYS A 126 16.52 6.55 1.61
CA LYS A 126 16.93 7.48 0.57
C LYS A 126 16.11 8.77 0.74
N PRO A 127 16.62 9.92 0.26
CA PRO A 127 15.84 11.16 0.25
C PRO A 127 14.53 11.01 -0.55
N VAL A 128 13.55 11.86 -0.23
CA VAL A 128 12.32 11.97 -1.03
C VAL A 128 12.64 12.42 -2.45
N PHE A 129 11.86 11.97 -3.42
CA PHE A 129 12.17 12.14 -4.84
C PHE A 129 11.20 13.07 -5.58
N THR A 130 10.12 13.51 -4.92
CA THR A 130 9.15 14.45 -5.50
C THR A 130 8.82 15.60 -4.57
N HIS A 131 8.35 16.69 -5.19
CA HIS A 131 7.85 17.87 -4.50
C HIS A 131 6.77 17.52 -3.46
N GLY A 132 6.93 18.07 -2.26
CA GLY A 132 5.91 17.98 -1.21
C GLY A 132 5.75 16.59 -0.58
N GLN A 133 6.52 15.58 -0.99
CA GLN A 133 6.37 14.21 -0.49
C GLN A 133 6.68 14.11 1.02
N LEU A 134 7.75 14.78 1.48
CA LEU A 134 8.07 14.84 2.90
C LEU A 134 6.96 15.54 3.71
N TYR A 135 6.41 16.62 3.14
CA TYR A 135 5.27 17.33 3.72
C TYR A 135 4.03 16.43 3.81
N VAL A 136 3.71 15.67 2.75
CA VAL A 136 2.60 14.72 2.75
C VAL A 136 2.77 13.74 3.90
N ALA A 137 3.95 13.12 4.06
CA ALA A 137 4.20 12.15 5.13
C ALA A 137 4.02 12.75 6.53
N ILE A 138 4.66 13.90 6.79
CA ILE A 138 4.63 14.56 8.10
C ILE A 138 3.23 15.07 8.43
N SER A 139 2.51 15.63 7.45
CA SER A 139 1.16 16.17 7.66
C SER A 139 0.09 15.10 7.92
N ARG A 140 0.39 13.80 7.80
CA ARG A 140 -0.58 12.74 8.13
C ARG A 140 -0.75 12.52 9.63
N VAL A 141 0.19 12.96 10.46
CA VAL A 141 0.19 12.70 11.90
C VAL A 141 -0.45 13.85 12.69
N LYS A 142 -1.31 13.53 13.65
CA LYS A 142 -2.03 14.56 14.44
C LYS A 142 -1.15 15.36 15.40
N SER A 143 0.02 14.83 15.79
CA SER A 143 0.90 15.47 16.77
C SER A 143 2.36 15.14 16.52
N LYS A 144 3.25 16.06 16.93
CA LYS A 144 4.70 15.84 16.90
C LYS A 144 5.12 14.59 17.68
N ARG A 145 4.46 14.29 18.80
CA ARG A 145 4.75 13.11 19.64
C ARG A 145 4.42 11.80 18.92
N GLY A 146 3.41 11.81 18.06
CA GLY A 146 3.02 10.67 17.25
C GLY A 146 3.97 10.37 16.09
N LEU A 147 4.91 11.26 15.77
CA LEU A 147 5.84 11.09 14.65
C LEU A 147 7.21 10.64 15.14
N LYS A 148 7.73 9.57 14.55
CA LYS A 148 9.12 9.15 14.66
C LYS A 148 9.72 9.09 13.26
N VAL A 149 10.88 9.70 13.06
CA VAL A 149 11.57 9.72 11.77
C VAL A 149 12.90 9.00 11.93
N LEU A 150 13.14 8.00 11.08
CA LEU A 150 14.41 7.30 10.95
C LEU A 150 14.94 7.57 9.55
N LEU A 151 16.04 8.33 9.49
CA LEU A 151 16.75 8.65 8.26
C LEU A 151 17.99 7.75 8.17
N MET A 152 18.28 7.20 7.00
CA MET A 152 19.56 6.55 6.73
C MET A 152 20.29 7.25 5.59
N ASN A 153 21.62 7.26 5.67
CA ASN A 153 22.48 7.66 4.58
C ASN A 153 22.71 6.51 3.58
N HIS A 154 23.43 6.77 2.50
CA HIS A 154 23.74 5.78 1.46
C HIS A 154 24.54 4.56 1.95
N VAL A 155 25.12 4.64 3.16
CA VAL A 155 25.91 3.59 3.81
C VAL A 155 25.08 2.81 4.85
N GLY A 156 23.78 3.12 4.98
CA GLY A 156 22.88 2.46 5.94
C GLY A 156 23.02 2.93 7.39
N MET A 157 23.79 4.00 7.64
CA MET A 157 23.93 4.62 8.97
C MET A 157 22.88 5.70 9.19
N SER A 158 22.52 5.93 10.46
CA SER A 158 21.55 6.96 10.83
C SER A 158 22.03 8.36 10.40
N ALA A 159 21.17 9.08 9.69
CA ALA A 159 21.40 10.47 9.30
C ALA A 159 20.59 11.43 10.18
N ASN A 160 21.05 12.68 10.29
CA ASN A 160 20.37 13.76 11.00
C ASN A 160 19.61 14.72 10.06
N SER A 161 19.82 14.63 8.74
CA SER A 161 19.19 15.47 7.72
C SER A 161 18.85 14.68 6.46
N THR A 162 17.86 15.15 5.70
CA THR A 162 17.50 14.61 4.38
C THR A 162 17.32 15.75 3.39
N ILE A 163 17.54 15.48 2.10
CA ILE A 163 17.23 16.42 1.02
C ILE A 163 15.70 16.49 0.89
N ASN A 164 15.17 17.71 0.78
CA ASN A 164 13.78 17.97 0.46
C ASN A 164 13.69 18.52 -0.97
N VAL A 165 12.77 17.99 -1.77
CA VAL A 165 12.54 18.47 -3.14
C VAL A 165 11.44 19.53 -3.08
N LEU A 166 11.75 20.75 -3.50
CA LEU A 166 10.88 21.92 -3.46
C LEU A 166 10.81 22.57 -4.86
N TYR A 167 9.60 22.83 -5.34
CA TYR A 167 9.39 23.62 -6.57
C TYR A 167 9.62 25.09 -6.26
N ARG A 168 10.43 25.77 -7.08
CA ARG A 168 10.89 27.14 -6.82
C ARG A 168 9.73 28.14 -6.87
N GLU A 169 8.73 27.87 -7.70
CA GLU A 169 7.51 28.64 -7.91
C GLU A 169 6.68 28.79 -6.61
N VAL A 170 6.86 27.89 -5.64
CA VAL A 170 6.24 27.99 -4.31
C VAL A 170 6.83 29.17 -3.53
N PHE A 171 8.13 29.44 -3.70
CA PHE A 171 8.80 30.56 -3.04
C PHE A 171 8.54 31.90 -3.72
N GLU A 172 8.28 31.93 -5.02
CA GLU A 172 7.94 33.16 -5.74
C GLU A 172 6.59 33.76 -5.31
N LYS A 173 5.68 32.92 -4.79
CA LYS A 173 4.37 33.36 -4.26
C LYS A 173 4.40 33.77 -2.79
N ILE A 174 5.49 33.46 -2.08
CA ILE A 174 5.69 33.81 -0.68
C ILE A 174 6.74 34.91 -0.70
N GLY A 175 6.32 36.15 -0.97
CA GLY A 175 7.22 37.29 -1.01
C GLY A 175 8.04 37.39 0.27
N PHE A 176 9.35 37.23 0.15
CA PHE A 176 10.33 37.73 1.11
C PHE A 176 10.76 39.13 0.66
#